data_AF-A0A7S0H0B8-F1
#
_entry.id   AF-A0A7S0H0B8-F1
#
_cell.length_a   1.000
_cell.length_b   1.000
_cell.length_c   1.000
_cell.angle_alpha   90.00
_cell.angle_beta   90.00
_cell.angle_gamma   90.00
#
_symmetry.space_group_name_H-M   'P 1'
#
loop_
_entity.id
_entity.type
_entity.pdbx_description
1 polymer ?
#
loop_
_entity_poly.entity_id
_entity_poly.type
_entity_poly.pdbx_seq_one_letter_code
_entity_poly.pdbx_strand_id
1 'polypeptide(L)'
;YCYREYGGSSMTANVVLMTLAGALVNGPYALITTAVSADLGTHESLKGNARALATVTAIIDGTGSIGAAVGPMLTGWISAHTDDWNNVFFMLYAADLVAGLLLMKLVMKEIRAM
;
A
#
# COMPACT_ATOMS: atom_id res chain seq x y z
N TYR A 1 11.42 -7.16 7.89
CA TYR A 1 12.46 -7.93 8.62
C TYR A 1 11.88 -8.64 9.84
N CYS A 2 11.27 -7.92 10.79
CA CYS A 2 10.74 -8.50 12.04
C CYS A 2 9.79 -9.70 11.85
N TYR A 3 8.89 -9.64 10.86
CA TYR A 3 7.97 -10.75 10.59
C TYR A 3 8.69 -12.04 10.17
N ARG A 4 9.79 -11.95 9.42
CA ARG A 4 10.57 -13.11 8.97
C ARG A 4 11.28 -13.80 10.14
N GLU A 5 11.85 -13.03 11.06
CA GLU A 5 12.60 -13.54 12.21
C GLU A 5 11.68 -14.06 13.32
N TYR A 6 10.59 -13.35 13.63
CA TYR A 6 9.76 -13.63 14.81
C TYR A 6 8.40 -14.27 14.49
N GLY A 7 7.93 -14.18 13.25
CA GLY A 7 6.62 -14.71 12.85
C GLY A 7 6.53 -16.23 12.90
N GLY A 8 7.66 -16.94 12.75
CA GLY A 8 7.71 -18.40 12.86
C GLY A 8 7.90 -18.92 14.30
N SER A 9 8.16 -18.04 15.27
CA SER A 9 8.55 -18.45 16.64
C SER A 9 7.36 -18.96 17.47
N SER A 10 6.17 -18.37 17.33
CA SER A 10 4.94 -18.88 17.93
C SER A 10 3.70 -18.39 17.18
N MET A 11 2.59 -19.12 17.29
CA MET A 11 1.31 -18.71 16.70
C MET A 11 0.87 -17.33 17.24
N THR A 12 1.06 -17.09 18.54
CA THR A 12 0.74 -15.79 19.16
C THR A 12 1.56 -14.66 18.56
N ALA A 13 2.89 -14.85 18.40
CA ALA A 13 3.75 -13.86 17.76
C ALA A 13 3.33 -13.60 16.31
N ASN A 14 2.98 -14.65 15.57
CA ASN A 14 2.48 -14.50 14.20
C ASN A 14 1.19 -13.66 14.13
N VAL A 15 0.19 -13.99 14.95
CA VAL A 15 -1.09 -13.27 15.00
C VAL A 15 -0.88 -11.79 15.37
N VAL A 16 -0.05 -11.51 16.37
CA VAL A 16 0.26 -10.14 16.79
C VAL A 16 0.95 -9.37 15.65
N LEU A 17 1.97 -9.96 15.02
CA LEU A 17 2.70 -9.30 13.95
C LEU A 17 1.84 -9.08 12.69
N MET A 18 0.98 -10.04 12.33
CA MET A 18 0.00 -9.90 11.24
C MET A 18 -1.02 -8.79 11.54
N THR A 19 -1.51 -8.72 12.78
CA THR A 19 -2.47 -7.68 13.20
C THR A 19 -1.84 -6.29 13.11
N LEU A 20 -0.62 -6.14 13.63
CA LEU A 20 0.12 -4.88 13.55
C LEU A 20 0.43 -4.48 12.11
N ALA A 21 0.87 -5.43 11.27
CA ALA A 21 1.12 -5.18 9.87
C ALA A 21 -0.16 -4.71 9.15
N GLY A 22 -1.29 -5.39 9.35
CA GLY A 22 -2.57 -5.00 8.77
C GLY A 22 -3.04 -3.62 9.24
N ALA A 23 -2.92 -3.32 10.54
CA ALA A 23 -3.28 -2.01 11.09
C ALA A 23 -2.41 -0.89 10.49
N LEU A 24 -1.10 -1.11 10.37
CA LEU A 24 -0.16 -0.14 9.82
C LEU A 24 -0.35 0.10 8.31
N VAL A 25 -0.64 -0.94 7.53
CA VAL A 25 -0.85 -0.85 6.07
C VAL A 25 -2.19 -0.18 5.74
N ASN A 26 -3.21 -0.36 6.57
CA ASN A 26 -4.51 0.29 6.38
C ASN A 26 -4.42 1.82 6.40
N GLY A 27 -3.49 2.41 7.16
CA GLY A 27 -3.28 3.87 7.21
C GLY A 27 -2.93 4.46 5.84
N PRO A 28 -1.79 4.08 5.23
CA PRO A 28 -1.41 4.47 3.87
C PRO A 28 -2.47 4.12 2.81
N TYR A 29 -3.11 2.94 2.90
CA TYR A 29 -4.18 2.55 2.00
C TYR A 29 -5.37 3.51 2.05
N ALA A 30 -5.82 3.86 3.26
CA ALA A 30 -6.88 4.84 3.47
C ALA A 30 -6.46 6.23 2.96
N LEU A 31 -5.22 6.67 3.21
CA LEU A 31 -4.72 7.96 2.72
C LEU A 31 -4.75 8.03 1.18
N ILE A 32 -4.31 6.98 0.49
CA ILE A 32 -4.31 6.96 -0.99
C ILE A 32 -5.74 6.95 -1.55
N THR A 33 -6.60 6.10 -1.01
CA THR A 33 -7.94 5.88 -1.60
C THR A 33 -8.93 6.97 -1.21
N THR A 34 -8.82 7.52 0.01
CA THR A 34 -9.79 8.48 0.55
C THR A 34 -9.27 9.91 0.59
N ALA A 35 -8.10 10.14 1.18
CA ALA A 35 -7.60 11.51 1.37
C ALA A 35 -7.18 12.15 0.04
N VAL A 36 -6.51 11.41 -0.85
CA VAL A 36 -6.14 11.92 -2.18
C VAL A 36 -7.38 12.19 -3.04
N SER A 37 -8.38 11.31 -3.01
CA SER A 37 -9.66 11.52 -3.71
C SER A 37 -10.40 12.75 -3.18
N ALA A 38 -10.43 12.95 -1.86
CA ALA A 38 -11.03 14.13 -1.24
C ALA A 38 -10.29 15.42 -1.60
N ASP A 39 -8.95 15.43 -1.55
CA ASP A 39 -8.10 16.57 -1.92
C ASP A 39 -8.34 16.97 -3.39
N LEU A 40 -8.37 15.99 -4.29
CA LEU A 40 -8.71 16.20 -5.70
C LEU A 40 -10.12 16.77 -5.90
N GLY A 41 -11.11 16.36 -5.10
CA GLY A 41 -12.47 16.90 -5.16
C GLY A 41 -12.57 18.39 -4.82
N THR A 42 -11.61 18.92 -4.06
CA THR A 42 -11.53 20.34 -3.71
C THR A 42 -10.70 21.17 -4.69
N HIS A 43 -9.90 20.51 -5.54
CA HIS A 43 -9.04 21.16 -6.53
C HIS A 43 -9.87 21.92 -7.58
N GLU A 44 -9.48 23.13 -7.96
CA GLU A 44 -10.26 24.00 -8.87
C GLU A 44 -10.65 23.34 -10.19
N SER A 45 -9.79 22.46 -10.70
CA SER A 45 -10.01 21.70 -11.95
C SER A 45 -11.13 20.65 -11.87
N LEU A 46 -11.49 20.21 -10.66
CA LEU A 46 -12.45 19.13 -10.40
C LEU A 46 -13.62 19.58 -9.50
N LYS A 47 -13.49 20.74 -8.86
CA LYS A 47 -14.47 21.32 -7.94
C LYS A 47 -15.81 21.52 -8.64
N GLY A 48 -16.84 20.85 -8.14
CA GLY A 48 -18.21 20.89 -8.70
C GLY A 48 -18.46 19.94 -9.88
N ASN A 49 -17.44 19.22 -10.38
CA ASN A 49 -17.58 18.24 -11.45
C ASN A 49 -17.49 16.80 -10.91
N ALA A 50 -18.63 16.29 -10.43
CA ALA A 50 -18.73 14.94 -9.85
C ALA A 50 -18.28 13.84 -10.83
N ARG A 51 -18.49 14.01 -12.14
CA ARG A 51 -18.07 13.03 -13.16
C ARG A 51 -16.55 12.96 -13.29
N ALA A 52 -15.87 14.10 -13.28
CA ALA A 52 -14.41 14.14 -13.35
C ALA A 52 -13.78 13.55 -12.07
N LEU A 53 -14.32 13.88 -10.89
CA LEU A 53 -13.88 13.31 -9.62
C LEU A 53 -14.07 11.78 -9.56
N ALA A 54 -15.23 11.28 -10.02
CA ALA A 54 -15.50 9.85 -10.08
C ALA A 54 -14.50 9.12 -10.98
N THR A 55 -14.13 9.70 -12.13
CA THR A 55 -13.12 9.13 -13.03
C THR A 55 -11.76 9.02 -12.35
N VAL A 56 -11.31 10.06 -11.64
CA VAL A 56 -10.00 10.00 -10.96
C VAL A 56 -10.01 8.99 -9.82
N THR A 57 -11.11 8.91 -9.06
CA THR A 57 -11.30 7.89 -8.02
C THR A 57 -11.25 6.47 -8.61
N ALA A 58 -11.93 6.27 -9.74
CA ALA A 58 -11.92 4.99 -10.47
C ALA A 58 -10.52 4.62 -10.99
N ILE A 59 -9.70 5.59 -11.39
CA ILE A 59 -8.30 5.35 -11.78
C ILE A 59 -7.49 4.89 -10.56
N ILE A 60 -7.63 5.57 -9.41
CA ILE A 60 -6.92 5.20 -8.17
C ILE A 60 -7.29 3.77 -7.78
N ASP A 61 -8.59 3.46 -7.68
CA ASP A 61 -9.07 2.12 -7.31
C ASP A 61 -8.67 1.05 -8.33
N GLY A 62 -8.74 1.39 -9.63
CA GLY A 62 -8.29 0.52 -10.72
C GLY A 62 -6.80 0.19 -10.62
N THR A 63 -5.93 1.15 -10.32
CA THR A 63 -4.50 0.90 -10.11
C THR A 63 -4.23 0.05 -8.87
N GLY A 64 -5.00 0.24 -7.79
CA GLY A 64 -4.95 -0.61 -6.59
C GLY A 64 -5.30 -2.06 -6.91
N SER A 65 -6.33 -2.29 -7.73
CA SER A 65 -6.75 -3.62 -8.17
C SER A 65 -5.69 -4.33 -9.02
N ILE A 66 -4.98 -3.59 -9.89
CA ILE A 66 -3.85 -4.13 -10.65
C ILE A 66 -2.74 -4.59 -9.70
N GLY A 67 -2.39 -3.79 -8.69
CA GLY A 67 -1.40 -4.17 -7.67
C GLY A 67 -1.81 -5.43 -6.91
N ALA A 68 -3.09 -5.54 -6.54
CA ALA A 68 -3.64 -6.71 -5.86
C ALA A 68 -3.59 -7.99 -6.72
N ALA A 69 -3.67 -7.88 -8.05
CA ALA A 69 -3.51 -9.00 -8.97
C ALA A 69 -2.03 -9.36 -9.20
N VAL A 70 -1.17 -8.36 -9.37
CA VAL A 70 0.26 -8.55 -9.68
C VAL A 70 1.05 -9.05 -8.48
N GLY A 71 0.74 -8.62 -7.26
CA GLY A 71 1.47 -9.00 -6.05
C GLY A 71 1.52 -10.51 -5.80
N PRO A 72 0.37 -11.21 -5.74
CA PRO A 72 0.33 -12.68 -5.62
C PRO A 72 0.96 -13.40 -6.82
N MET A 73 0.79 -12.86 -8.03
CA MET A 73 1.42 -13.43 -9.23
C MET A 73 2.95 -13.42 -9.12
N LEU A 74 3.54 -12.28 -8.74
CA LEU A 74 4.99 -12.16 -8.53
C LEU A 74 5.46 -13.02 -7.36
N THR A 75 4.70 -13.04 -6.26
CA THR A 75 5.01 -13.90 -5.10
C THR A 75 5.08 -15.37 -5.49
N GLY A 76 4.08 -15.85 -6.24
CA GLY A 76 4.02 -17.22 -6.75
C GLY A 76 5.21 -17.52 -7.66
N TRP A 77 5.48 -16.64 -8.63
CA TRP A 77 6.59 -16.81 -9.56
C TRP A 77 7.96 -16.82 -8.86
N ILE A 78 8.24 -15.85 -7.98
CA ILE A 78 9.52 -15.76 -7.24
C ILE A 78 9.72 -16.98 -6.36
N SER A 79 8.68 -17.39 -5.61
CA SER A 79 8.77 -18.57 -4.74
C SER A 79 9.07 -19.84 -5.54
N ALA A 80 8.43 -20.04 -6.69
CA ALA A 80 8.62 -21.22 -7.53
C ALA A 80 9.97 -21.23 -8.29
N HIS A 81 10.50 -20.06 -8.65
CA HIS A 81 11.72 -19.98 -9.45
C HIS A 81 13.01 -20.01 -8.61
N THR A 82 12.95 -19.59 -7.35
CA THR A 82 14.13 -19.51 -6.47
C THR A 82 14.12 -20.53 -5.32
N ASP A 83 13.00 -21.23 -5.11
CA ASP A 83 12.76 -22.16 -3.99
C ASP A 83 13.07 -21.56 -2.59
N ASP A 84 13.18 -20.23 -2.51
CA ASP A 84 13.49 -19.49 -1.29
C ASP A 84 12.50 -18.33 -1.06
N TRP A 85 11.76 -18.44 0.04
CA TRP A 85 10.83 -17.41 0.51
C TRP A 85 11.52 -16.10 0.91
N ASN A 86 12.83 -16.09 1.20
CA ASN A 86 13.54 -14.87 1.51
C ASN A 86 13.48 -13.87 0.35
N ASN A 87 13.52 -14.34 -0.90
CA ASN A 87 13.41 -13.47 -2.09
C ASN A 87 12.02 -12.82 -2.19
N VAL A 88 10.96 -13.52 -1.79
CA VAL A 88 9.62 -12.94 -1.67
C VAL A 88 9.61 -11.84 -0.61
N PHE A 89 10.21 -12.09 0.57
CA PHE A 89 10.33 -11.06 1.60
C PHE A 89 11.13 -9.84 1.15
N PHE A 90 12.24 -10.03 0.43
CA PHE A 90 13.01 -8.93 -0.14
C PHE A 90 12.20 -8.12 -1.16
N MET A 91 11.44 -8.79 -2.03
CA MET A 91 10.52 -8.12 -2.93
C MET A 91 9.49 -7.28 -2.17
N LEU A 92 8.86 -7.83 -1.13
CA LEU A 92 7.87 -7.10 -0.31
C LEU A 92 8.51 -5.89 0.39
N TYR A 93 9.69 -6.04 0.99
CA TYR A 93 10.40 -4.93 1.62
C TYR A 93 10.76 -3.83 0.63
N ALA A 94 11.18 -4.19 -0.59
CA ALA A 94 11.47 -3.23 -1.64
C ALA A 94 10.20 -2.50 -2.11
N ALA A 95 9.10 -3.21 -2.29
CA ALA A 95 7.81 -2.63 -2.67
C ALA A 95 7.31 -1.64 -1.59
N ASP A 96 7.36 -2.02 -0.32
CA ASP A 96 6.97 -1.16 0.81
C ASP A 96 7.86 0.08 0.91
N LEU A 97 9.17 -0.06 0.69
CA LEU A 97 10.11 1.06 0.71
C LEU A 97 9.82 2.04 -0.44
N VAL A 98 9.58 1.53 -1.65
CA VAL A 98 9.20 2.38 -2.80
C VAL A 98 7.86 3.08 -2.53
N ALA A 99 6.87 2.37 -2.00
CA ALA A 99 5.58 2.95 -1.62
C ALA A 99 5.76 4.07 -0.57
N GLY A 100 6.55 3.82 0.47
CA GLY A 100 6.87 4.81 1.50
C GLY A 100 7.56 6.06 0.94
N LEU A 101 8.53 5.90 0.03
CA LEU A 101 9.21 7.01 -0.63
C LEU A 101 8.27 7.87 -1.49
N LEU A 102 7.36 7.22 -2.24
CA LEU A 102 6.37 7.92 -3.07
C LEU A 102 5.36 8.68 -2.21
N LEU A 103 4.92 8.09 -1.10
CA LEU A 103 3.98 8.72 -0.17
C LEU A 103 4.63 9.80 0.70
N MET A 104 5.96 9.81 0.87
CA MET A 104 6.65 10.79 1.70
C MET A 104 6.33 12.23 1.28
N LYS A 105 6.18 12.49 -0.03
CA LYS A 105 5.78 13.82 -0.53
C LYS A 105 4.38 14.23 -0.07
N LEU A 106 3.43 13.29 -0.05
CA LEU A 106 2.07 13.52 0.45
C LEU A 106 2.10 13.81 1.95
N VAL A 107 2.81 12.99 2.72
CA VAL A 107 2.97 13.18 4.17
C VAL A 107 3.59 14.55 4.49
N MET A 108 4.63 14.96 3.75
CA MET A 108 5.22 16.29 3.91
C MET A 108 4.26 17.44 3.54
N LYS A 109 3.37 17.25 2.56
CA LYS A 109 2.34 18.24 2.21
C LYS A 109 1.34 18.38 3.36
N GLU A 110 0.86 17.28 3.92
CA GLU A 110 -0.07 17.26 5.04
C GLU A 110 0.52 17.91 6.30
N ILE A 111 1.76 17.55 6.67
CA ILE A 111 2.44 18.13 7.85
C ILE A 111 2.59 19.65 7.72
N ARG A 112 2.80 20.19 6.51
CA ARG A 112 2.91 21.64 6.29
C ARG A 112 1.57 22.36 6.29
N ALA A 113 0.46 21.63 6.09
CA ALA A 113 -0.89 22.18 6.08
C ALA A 113 -1.52 22.18 7.49
N MET A 114 -0.93 21.44 8.44
CA MET A 114 -1.22 21.48 9.88
C MET A 114 -0.54 22.68 10.55
#